data_AF-A0A5D3D4T7-F1
#
_entry.id   AF-A0A5D3D4T7-F1
#
_cell.length_a   1.000
_cell.length_b   1.000
_cell.length_c   1.000
_cell.angle_alpha   90.00
_cell.angle_beta   90.00
_cell.angle_gamma   90.00
#
_symmetry.space_group_name_H-M   'P 1'
#
loop_
_entity.id
_entity.type
_entity.pdbx_description
1 polymer ?
#
loop_
_entity_poly.entity_id
_entity_poly.type
_entity_poly.pdbx_seq_one_letter_code
_entity_poly.pdbx_strand_id
1 'polypeptide(L)'
;MEWKDVGIANLPGVISILAGLLMWITSLPKLRTKNFELFFYTHQLYIIFVVFLALHVGDFVFTITVGGIFIFMLDRFLRFIQSRTTVDVISAKALPCGTVELVLSKPKSLRYNALSFIFLQVRELSLLEWHPFSVSSSPLEGEDRLAILIKVLGKWTERLRGKILNDKAKQISSEKHSPVMTVSVEGPYGHESPYHLMYENLILVAGGIGISPFLAILSDVLHRIRDGKACLPKKILVVWAIKTSDELSLLSTLNVDSICPFFADKLNIDISIYVTRQSQPPSEGEIQGSKVTSICPLSKGSNMSVLVGTGDNVWSGLYVIFSTLGLVILVGLMDFFYINPFHIIKWWYKGLLFLLCMVASVVLFGGLVVALWSLWEQYISSKRTSDHNNDIENVDQESPKHSFAQKDLNSNALATSTTIEYGLRPNFEEILGSVSENWGKVDIGVLICGPSTLQSSVAKAISGRAQPRGWKLGTRSPELTITSQQWEDVIWTIAIVASRHAEASQSWSNFPC
;
A
#
# COMPACT_ATOMS: atom_id res chain seq x y z
N MET A 1 -0.77 -40.16 -23.31
CA MET A 1 -0.89 -39.66 -21.93
C MET A 1 -2.19 -40.20 -21.35
N GLU A 2 -2.14 -40.94 -20.26
CA GLU A 2 -3.32 -41.58 -19.68
C GLU A 2 -3.94 -40.70 -18.59
N TRP A 3 -5.29 -40.60 -18.59
CA TRP A 3 -6.07 -40.02 -17.51
C TRP A 3 -6.63 -41.18 -16.66
N LYS A 4 -5.81 -41.68 -15.74
CA LYS A 4 -6.17 -42.83 -14.91
C LYS A 4 -7.21 -42.44 -13.87
N ASP A 5 -8.14 -43.36 -13.60
CA ASP A 5 -9.13 -43.19 -12.54
C ASP A 5 -8.55 -43.42 -11.14
N VAL A 6 -7.53 -44.28 -11.02
CA VAL A 6 -6.85 -44.58 -9.75
C VAL A 6 -5.37 -44.26 -9.86
N GLY A 7 -4.84 -43.57 -8.83
CA GLY A 7 -3.46 -43.10 -8.79
C GLY A 7 -3.27 -41.76 -9.50
N ILE A 8 -2.02 -41.47 -9.87
CA ILE A 8 -1.61 -40.18 -10.43
C ILE A 8 -2.03 -40.07 -11.91
N ALA A 9 -2.76 -39.00 -12.24
CA ALA A 9 -3.24 -38.74 -13.59
C ALA A 9 -2.22 -37.91 -14.39
N ASN A 10 -1.54 -38.52 -15.37
CA ASN A 10 -0.41 -37.89 -16.05
C ASN A 10 -0.80 -36.71 -16.96
N LEU A 11 -1.94 -36.78 -17.66
CA LEU A 11 -2.36 -35.69 -18.55
C LEU A 11 -2.60 -34.36 -17.77
N PRO A 12 -3.36 -34.35 -16.66
CA PRO A 12 -3.45 -33.16 -15.80
C PRO A 12 -2.10 -32.66 -15.29
N GLY A 13 -1.18 -33.57 -14.95
CA GLY A 13 0.17 -33.21 -14.51
C GLY A 13 0.96 -32.48 -15.58
N VAL A 14 0.87 -32.92 -16.84
CA VAL A 14 1.53 -32.25 -17.98
C VAL A 14 0.94 -30.86 -18.21
N ILE A 15 -0.37 -30.67 -18.05
CA ILE A 15 -0.99 -29.35 -18.16
C ILE A 15 -0.53 -28.44 -17.01
N SER A 16 -0.52 -28.95 -15.78
CA SER A 16 -0.07 -28.21 -14.60
C SER A 16 1.40 -27.78 -14.74
N ILE A 17 2.31 -28.67 -15.12
CA ILE A 17 3.72 -28.32 -15.28
C ILE A 17 3.96 -27.35 -16.43
N LEU A 18 3.21 -27.45 -17.54
CA LEU A 18 3.31 -26.48 -18.64
C LEU A 18 2.89 -25.08 -18.18
N ALA A 19 1.80 -24.96 -17.43
CA ALA A 19 1.38 -23.71 -16.82
C ALA A 19 2.45 -23.18 -15.85
N GLY A 20 3.01 -24.05 -15.01
CA GLY A 20 4.12 -23.73 -14.10
C GLY A 20 5.37 -23.21 -14.81
N LEU A 21 5.77 -23.86 -15.90
CA LEU A 21 6.93 -23.46 -16.71
C LEU A 21 6.72 -22.09 -17.37
N LEU A 22 5.53 -21.82 -17.90
CA LEU A 22 5.20 -20.50 -18.46
C LEU A 22 5.25 -19.39 -17.40
N MET A 23 4.71 -19.65 -16.22
CA MET A 23 4.81 -18.72 -15.09
C MET A 23 6.26 -18.48 -14.67
N TRP A 24 7.06 -19.54 -14.59
CA TRP A 24 8.46 -19.46 -14.19
C TRP A 24 9.35 -18.71 -15.19
N ILE A 25 9.19 -18.97 -16.50
CA ILE A 25 9.95 -18.27 -17.53
C ILE A 25 9.66 -16.76 -17.46
N THR A 26 8.38 -16.40 -17.33
CA THR A 26 7.98 -14.99 -17.30
C THR A 26 8.31 -14.28 -15.98
N SER A 27 8.53 -15.01 -14.88
CA SER A 27 8.99 -14.43 -13.60
C SER A 27 10.48 -14.09 -13.55
N LEU A 28 11.27 -14.60 -14.51
CA LEU A 28 12.71 -14.30 -14.58
C LEU A 28 12.97 -12.78 -14.57
N PRO A 29 13.92 -12.28 -13.76
CA PRO A 29 14.13 -10.84 -13.57
C PRO A 29 14.34 -10.07 -14.89
N LYS A 30 15.02 -10.68 -15.86
CA LYS A 30 15.28 -10.08 -17.19
C LYS A 30 14.02 -9.88 -18.01
N LEU A 31 13.03 -10.76 -17.88
CA LEU A 31 11.78 -10.68 -18.63
C LEU A 31 10.79 -9.77 -17.91
N ARG A 32 10.61 -9.96 -16.60
CA ARG A 32 9.73 -9.14 -15.74
C ARG A 32 10.08 -7.65 -15.79
N THR A 33 11.36 -7.30 -15.80
CA THR A 33 11.80 -5.88 -15.87
C THR A 33 11.60 -5.25 -17.25
N LYS A 34 11.61 -6.05 -18.33
CA LYS A 34 11.36 -5.56 -19.70
C LYS A 34 9.88 -5.44 -20.01
N ASN A 35 9.07 -6.41 -19.58
CA ASN A 35 7.63 -6.43 -19.82
C ASN A 35 6.88 -6.97 -18.60
N PHE A 36 6.52 -6.06 -17.70
CA PHE A 36 5.80 -6.38 -16.48
C PHE A 36 4.36 -6.87 -16.75
N GLU A 37 3.69 -6.32 -17.77
CA GLU A 37 2.33 -6.73 -18.14
C GLU A 37 2.28 -8.20 -18.54
N LEU A 38 3.24 -8.65 -19.38
CA LEU A 38 3.35 -10.06 -19.76
C LEU A 38 3.49 -10.97 -18.53
N PHE A 39 4.42 -10.63 -17.63
CA PHE A 39 4.61 -11.34 -16.37
C PHE A 39 3.31 -11.41 -15.56
N PHE A 40 2.63 -10.28 -15.40
CA PHE A 40 1.41 -10.19 -14.60
C PHE A 40 0.28 -11.08 -15.13
N TYR A 41 0.06 -11.08 -16.45
CA TYR A 41 -0.99 -11.88 -17.08
C TYR A 41 -0.66 -13.37 -17.10
N THR A 42 0.58 -13.77 -17.42
CA THR A 42 0.98 -15.18 -17.38
C THR A 42 1.01 -15.74 -15.97
N HIS A 43 1.28 -14.92 -14.94
CA HIS A 43 1.19 -15.37 -13.56
C HIS A 43 -0.22 -15.79 -13.15
N GLN A 44 -1.29 -15.25 -13.76
CA GLN A 44 -2.67 -15.68 -13.48
C GLN A 44 -2.93 -17.15 -13.85
N LEU A 45 -2.03 -17.79 -14.61
CA LEU A 45 -2.07 -19.23 -14.88
C LEU A 45 -1.92 -20.08 -13.60
N TYR A 46 -1.64 -19.48 -12.44
CA TYR A 46 -1.65 -20.19 -11.15
C TYR A 46 -3.00 -20.88 -10.89
N ILE A 47 -4.11 -20.32 -11.39
CA ILE A 47 -5.45 -20.93 -11.25
C ILE A 47 -5.48 -22.27 -11.99
N ILE A 48 -4.99 -22.28 -13.23
CA ILE A 48 -4.87 -23.50 -14.04
C ILE A 48 -3.92 -24.47 -13.36
N PHE A 49 -2.77 -23.99 -12.89
CA PHE A 49 -1.79 -24.80 -12.17
C PHE A 49 -2.42 -25.54 -10.98
N VAL A 50 -3.14 -24.83 -10.09
CA VAL A 50 -3.76 -25.39 -8.88
C VAL A 50 -4.89 -26.38 -9.21
N VAL A 51 -5.77 -26.04 -10.16
CA VAL A 51 -6.88 -26.93 -10.57
C VAL A 51 -6.33 -28.22 -11.15
N PHE A 52 -5.37 -28.13 -12.08
CA PHE A 52 -4.79 -29.31 -12.70
C PHE A 52 -3.84 -30.07 -11.76
N LEU A 53 -3.25 -29.42 -10.77
CA LEU A 53 -2.52 -30.09 -9.69
C LEU A 53 -3.47 -30.95 -8.85
N ALA A 54 -4.63 -30.42 -8.45
CA ALA A 54 -5.65 -31.19 -7.72
C ALA A 54 -6.13 -32.41 -8.52
N LEU A 55 -6.35 -32.25 -9.83
CA LEU A 55 -6.70 -33.35 -10.73
C LEU A 55 -5.56 -34.36 -10.92
N HIS A 56 -4.30 -33.91 -10.87
CA HIS A 56 -3.12 -34.75 -11.09
C HIS A 56 -2.87 -35.70 -9.91
N VAL A 57 -2.87 -35.17 -8.68
CA VAL A 57 -2.41 -35.90 -7.49
C VAL A 57 -3.54 -36.50 -6.65
N GLY A 58 -4.79 -36.08 -6.88
CA GLY A 58 -5.96 -36.56 -6.14
C GLY A 58 -6.04 -36.02 -4.70
N ASP A 59 -6.96 -36.56 -3.90
CA ASP A 59 -7.26 -36.09 -2.54
C ASP A 59 -6.11 -36.24 -1.55
N PHE A 60 -5.47 -37.41 -1.49
CA PHE A 60 -4.48 -37.74 -0.48
C PHE A 60 -3.25 -36.81 -0.53
N VAL A 61 -2.65 -36.67 -1.71
CA VAL A 61 -1.44 -35.86 -1.90
C VAL A 61 -1.77 -34.36 -1.92
N PHE A 62 -2.93 -33.97 -2.46
CA PHE A 62 -3.34 -32.55 -2.50
C PHE A 62 -3.58 -31.99 -1.09
N THR A 63 -4.01 -32.84 -0.15
CA THR A 63 -4.19 -32.47 1.27
C THR A 63 -2.89 -31.97 1.91
N ILE A 64 -1.71 -32.41 1.45
CA ILE A 64 -0.42 -31.91 1.97
C ILE A 64 -0.23 -30.42 1.63
N THR A 65 -0.71 -30.00 0.45
CA THR A 65 -0.62 -28.60 -0.01
C THR A 65 -1.81 -27.73 0.43
N VAL A 66 -2.81 -28.30 1.11
CA VAL A 66 -4.08 -27.63 1.39
C VAL A 66 -3.91 -26.37 2.23
N GLY A 67 -3.05 -26.39 3.25
CA GLY A 67 -2.93 -25.29 4.20
C GLY A 67 -2.52 -23.99 3.50
N GLY A 68 -1.49 -24.06 2.65
CA GLY A 68 -1.01 -22.91 1.89
C GLY A 68 -2.03 -22.41 0.86
N ILE A 69 -2.63 -23.31 0.08
CA ILE A 69 -3.63 -22.93 -0.93
C ILE A 69 -4.88 -22.34 -0.26
N PHE A 70 -5.30 -22.88 0.88
CA PHE A 70 -6.48 -22.41 1.59
C PHE A 70 -6.27 -21.03 2.20
N ILE A 71 -5.15 -20.80 2.89
CA ILE A 71 -4.79 -19.45 3.40
C ILE A 71 -4.70 -18.46 2.25
N PHE A 72 -4.13 -18.88 1.12
CA PHE A 72 -4.07 -18.06 -0.08
C PHE A 72 -5.46 -17.70 -0.62
N MET A 73 -6.40 -18.65 -0.66
CA MET A 73 -7.79 -18.38 -1.04
C MET A 73 -8.49 -17.42 -0.07
N LEU A 74 -8.25 -17.55 1.23
CA LEU A 74 -8.79 -16.65 2.25
C LEU A 74 -8.33 -15.20 2.02
N ASP A 75 -7.02 -14.97 1.90
CA ASP A 75 -6.45 -13.65 1.62
C ASP A 75 -7.01 -13.09 0.30
N ARG A 76 -7.01 -13.91 -0.76
CA ARG A 76 -7.50 -13.48 -2.08
C ARG A 76 -8.98 -13.11 -2.06
N PHE A 77 -9.81 -13.84 -1.33
CA PHE A 77 -11.25 -13.54 -1.23
C PHE A 77 -11.50 -12.23 -0.48
N LEU A 78 -10.82 -12.00 0.66
CA LEU A 78 -10.93 -10.73 1.39
C LEU A 78 -10.52 -9.55 0.52
N ARG A 79 -9.37 -9.65 -0.16
CA ARG A 79 -8.91 -8.62 -1.11
C ARG A 79 -9.92 -8.41 -2.22
N PHE A 80 -10.46 -9.48 -2.81
CA PHE A 80 -11.48 -9.37 -3.84
C PHE A 80 -12.70 -8.59 -3.36
N ILE A 81 -13.23 -8.87 -2.15
CA ILE A 81 -14.37 -8.12 -1.62
C ILE A 81 -14.00 -6.64 -1.39
N GLN A 82 -12.84 -6.37 -0.78
CA GLN A 82 -12.36 -5.01 -0.56
C GLN A 82 -12.22 -4.24 -1.89
N SER A 83 -11.69 -4.90 -2.91
CA SER A 83 -11.41 -4.33 -4.23
C SER A 83 -12.67 -3.97 -5.02
N ARG A 84 -13.85 -4.49 -4.65
CA ARG A 84 -15.13 -4.12 -5.28
C ARG A 84 -15.61 -2.73 -4.88
N THR A 85 -15.16 -2.22 -3.75
CA THR A 85 -15.57 -0.93 -3.22
C THR A 85 -14.97 0.19 -4.07
N THR A 86 -15.83 1.12 -4.49
CA THR A 86 -15.42 2.35 -5.17
C THR A 86 -15.37 3.49 -4.18
N VAL A 87 -14.33 4.28 -4.27
CA VAL A 87 -14.02 5.40 -3.39
C VAL A 87 -14.26 6.70 -4.12
N ASP A 88 -14.80 7.69 -3.41
CA ASP A 88 -14.97 9.04 -3.97
C ASP A 88 -13.64 9.76 -4.09
N VAL A 89 -13.40 10.31 -5.27
CA VAL A 89 -12.31 11.24 -5.49
C VAL A 89 -12.79 12.63 -5.11
N ILE A 90 -12.27 13.19 -4.02
CA ILE A 90 -12.60 14.56 -3.58
C ILE A 90 -11.92 15.57 -4.50
N SER A 91 -10.65 15.34 -4.83
CA SER A 91 -9.88 16.23 -5.67
C SER A 91 -8.79 15.47 -6.43
N ALA A 92 -8.61 15.82 -7.70
CA ALA A 92 -7.49 15.37 -8.52
C ALA A 92 -6.77 16.60 -9.07
N LYS A 93 -5.48 16.76 -8.74
CA LYS A 93 -4.68 17.91 -9.16
C LYS A 93 -3.44 17.48 -9.93
N ALA A 94 -3.18 18.12 -11.06
CA ALA A 94 -1.89 18.03 -11.74
C ALA A 94 -0.98 19.16 -11.25
N LEU A 95 0.16 18.79 -10.67
CA LEU A 95 1.18 19.71 -10.19
C LEU A 95 2.14 20.11 -11.32
N PRO A 96 2.78 21.29 -11.21
CA PRO A 96 3.76 21.79 -12.18
C PRO A 96 4.87 20.81 -12.52
N CYS A 97 5.37 20.09 -11.51
CA CYS A 97 6.43 19.08 -11.63
C CYS A 97 6.04 17.80 -12.38
N GLY A 98 4.81 17.73 -12.90
CA GLY A 98 4.28 16.55 -13.57
C GLY A 98 3.70 15.50 -12.63
N THR A 99 3.76 15.69 -11.31
CA THR A 99 3.15 14.80 -10.32
C THR A 99 1.63 15.04 -10.25
N VAL A 100 0.87 13.99 -9.98
CA VAL A 100 -0.57 14.05 -9.72
C VAL A 100 -0.82 13.93 -8.22
N GLU A 101 -1.55 14.86 -7.64
CA GLU A 101 -2.11 14.77 -6.29
C GLU A 101 -3.55 14.22 -6.41
N LEU A 102 -3.85 13.16 -5.66
CA LEU A 102 -5.19 12.58 -5.61
C LEU A 102 -5.66 12.54 -4.15
N VAL A 103 -6.81 13.15 -3.89
CA VAL A 103 -7.46 13.20 -2.58
C VAL A 103 -8.73 12.34 -2.65
N LEU A 104 -8.79 11.34 -1.78
CA LEU A 104 -9.82 10.30 -1.72
C LEU A 104 -10.64 10.46 -0.43
N SER A 105 -11.91 10.07 -0.46
CA SER A 105 -12.73 9.99 0.74
C SER A 105 -12.33 8.80 1.60
N LYS A 106 -12.30 8.99 2.92
CA LYS A 106 -12.12 7.89 3.89
C LYS A 106 -13.23 7.94 4.94
N PRO A 107 -13.66 6.79 5.49
CA PRO A 107 -14.57 6.82 6.63
C PRO A 107 -13.80 7.15 7.92
N LYS A 108 -14.47 7.78 8.88
CA LYS A 108 -13.88 8.11 10.20
C LYS A 108 -13.38 6.89 10.99
N SER A 109 -13.93 5.71 10.71
CA SER A 109 -13.50 4.44 11.31
C SER A 109 -12.13 3.97 10.81
N LEU A 110 -11.70 4.41 9.61
CA LEU A 110 -10.43 4.02 9.02
C LEU A 110 -9.27 4.73 9.71
N ARG A 111 -8.53 3.98 10.53
CA ARG A 111 -7.33 4.46 11.22
C ARG A 111 -6.09 3.98 10.48
N TYR A 112 -5.20 4.89 10.14
CA TYR A 112 -3.93 4.55 9.49
C TYR A 112 -2.76 5.30 10.12
N ASN A 113 -1.55 4.94 9.73
CA ASN A 113 -0.32 5.57 10.22
C ASN A 113 0.33 6.39 9.09
N ALA A 114 1.12 7.41 9.42
CA ALA A 114 1.77 8.30 8.44
C ALA A 114 2.71 7.58 7.45
N LEU A 115 3.10 6.33 7.73
CA LEU A 115 3.92 5.48 6.86
C LEU A 115 3.12 4.45 6.06
N SER A 116 1.79 4.53 6.08
CA SER A 116 0.93 3.62 5.34
C SER A 116 0.95 3.88 3.82
N PHE A 117 0.60 2.86 3.06
CA PHE A 117 0.42 2.90 1.61
C PHE A 117 -0.90 2.21 1.24
N ILE A 118 -1.43 2.56 0.08
CA ILE A 118 -2.67 2.00 -0.47
C ILE A 118 -2.40 1.43 -1.85
N PHE A 119 -3.16 0.43 -2.28
CA PHE A 119 -3.21 0.05 -3.69
C PHE A 119 -4.39 0.75 -4.36
N LEU A 120 -4.12 1.34 -5.51
CA LEU A 120 -5.06 2.12 -6.28
C LEU A 120 -5.36 1.43 -7.60
N GLN A 121 -6.64 1.33 -7.93
CA GLN A 121 -7.12 0.99 -9.25
C GLN A 121 -8.00 2.11 -9.80
N VAL A 122 -7.76 2.49 -11.06
CA VAL A 122 -8.58 3.46 -11.79
C VAL A 122 -9.27 2.74 -12.93
N ARG A 123 -10.59 2.54 -12.83
CA ARG A 123 -11.34 1.63 -13.71
C ARG A 123 -11.26 2.01 -15.19
N GLU A 124 -11.17 3.31 -15.49
CA GLU A 124 -11.12 3.78 -16.88
C GLU A 124 -9.73 3.66 -17.51
N LEU A 125 -8.69 3.36 -16.72
CA LEU A 125 -7.35 3.07 -17.24
C LEU A 125 -7.15 1.57 -17.40
N SER A 126 -7.53 0.80 -16.36
CA SER A 126 -7.39 -0.65 -16.32
C SER A 126 -8.30 -1.26 -15.26
N LEU A 127 -8.92 -2.40 -15.59
CA LEU A 127 -9.77 -3.17 -14.68
C LEU A 127 -8.99 -4.16 -13.82
N LEU A 128 -7.71 -4.40 -14.12
CA LEU A 128 -6.91 -5.45 -13.49
C LEU A 128 -5.64 -4.93 -12.83
N GLU A 129 -5.16 -3.74 -13.21
CA GLU A 129 -3.91 -3.20 -12.66
C GLU A 129 -4.15 -2.45 -11.35
N TRP A 130 -3.42 -2.88 -10.32
CA TRP A 130 -3.38 -2.27 -8.99
C TRP A 130 -1.99 -1.73 -8.74
N HIS A 131 -1.90 -0.45 -8.38
CA HIS A 131 -0.62 0.23 -8.16
C HIS A 131 -0.49 0.73 -6.72
N PRO A 132 0.63 0.44 -6.04
CA PRO A 132 0.86 0.89 -4.68
C PRO A 132 1.33 2.35 -4.64
N PHE A 133 0.77 3.12 -3.71
CA PHE A 133 1.17 4.50 -3.44
C PHE A 133 1.20 4.79 -1.94
N SER A 134 2.27 5.44 -1.47
CA SER A 134 2.36 5.92 -0.09
C SER A 134 1.35 7.03 0.16
N VAL A 135 0.73 7.00 1.33
CA VAL A 135 -0.13 8.09 1.80
C VAL A 135 0.75 9.30 2.10
N SER A 136 0.30 10.49 1.68
CA SER A 136 1.01 11.76 1.88
C SER A 136 0.30 12.69 2.85
N SER A 137 -0.95 12.40 3.23
CA SER A 137 -1.69 13.13 4.27
C SER A 137 -1.46 12.53 5.66
N SER A 138 -1.66 13.35 6.70
CA SER A 138 -1.67 12.86 8.08
C SER A 138 -2.95 12.10 8.43
N PRO A 139 -2.88 11.09 9.30
CA PRO A 139 -4.09 10.41 9.81
C PRO A 139 -5.01 11.33 10.61
N LEU A 140 -4.48 12.44 11.14
CA LEU A 140 -5.24 13.48 11.86
C LEU A 140 -5.72 14.61 10.94
N GLU A 141 -5.29 14.62 9.66
CA GLU A 141 -5.60 15.68 8.71
C GLU A 141 -6.90 15.41 7.97
N GLY A 142 -7.99 16.02 8.47
CA GLY A 142 -9.33 15.85 7.90
C GLY A 142 -9.85 14.44 8.10
N GLU A 143 -10.83 14.29 9.00
CA GLU A 143 -11.34 12.99 9.41
C GLU A 143 -11.86 12.13 8.26
N ASP A 144 -12.19 12.76 7.12
CA ASP A 144 -12.86 12.14 5.98
C ASP A 144 -12.03 12.18 4.67
N ARG A 145 -10.73 12.54 4.70
CA ARG A 145 -9.87 12.57 3.51
C ARG A 145 -8.53 11.84 3.65
N LEU A 146 -8.05 11.31 2.53
CA LEU A 146 -6.73 10.70 2.39
C LEU A 146 -6.08 11.19 1.09
N ALA A 147 -4.86 11.69 1.15
CA ALA A 147 -4.14 12.18 -0.03
C ALA A 147 -2.97 11.26 -0.41
N ILE A 148 -2.74 11.13 -1.72
CA ILE A 148 -1.57 10.47 -2.30
C ILE A 148 -0.93 11.34 -3.39
N LEU A 149 0.37 11.16 -3.59
CA LEU A 149 1.14 11.81 -4.63
C LEU A 149 1.70 10.78 -5.62
N ILE A 150 1.39 10.95 -6.90
CA ILE A 150 1.70 9.99 -7.97
C ILE A 150 2.62 10.67 -8.98
N LYS A 151 3.91 10.33 -8.95
CA LYS A 151 4.87 10.79 -9.95
C LYS A 151 4.71 10.01 -11.26
N VAL A 152 4.72 10.71 -12.38
CA VAL A 152 4.65 10.08 -13.71
C VAL A 152 5.98 9.42 -14.05
N LEU A 153 6.00 8.09 -14.10
CA LEU A 153 7.19 7.28 -14.35
C LEU A 153 7.00 6.21 -15.44
N GLY A 154 5.75 5.87 -15.78
CA GLY A 154 5.43 4.85 -16.79
C GLY A 154 4.08 5.07 -17.47
N LYS A 155 3.76 4.17 -18.40
CA LYS A 155 2.56 4.26 -19.27
C LYS A 155 1.27 4.47 -18.49
N TRP A 156 1.06 3.72 -17.42
CA TRP A 156 -0.15 3.84 -16.60
C TRP A 156 -0.28 5.22 -15.96
N THR A 157 0.79 5.71 -15.32
CA THR A 157 0.80 7.04 -14.66
C THR A 157 0.68 8.19 -15.67
N GLU A 158 1.19 8.01 -16.89
CA GLU A 158 1.07 9.00 -17.96
C GLU A 158 -0.37 9.09 -18.47
N ARG A 159 -1.03 7.94 -18.66
CA ARG A 159 -2.46 7.88 -19.01
C ARG A 159 -3.33 8.51 -17.92
N LEU A 160 -3.02 8.26 -16.64
CA LEU A 160 -3.71 8.89 -15.51
C LEU A 160 -3.62 10.42 -15.59
N ARG A 161 -2.41 10.97 -15.72
CA ARG A 161 -2.21 12.41 -15.83
C ARG A 161 -2.90 12.99 -17.07
N GLY A 162 -2.79 12.33 -18.22
CA GLY A 162 -3.46 12.73 -19.46
C GLY A 162 -4.98 12.79 -19.32
N LYS A 163 -5.58 11.80 -18.63
CA LYS A 163 -7.01 11.79 -18.33
C LYS A 163 -7.42 12.99 -17.47
N ILE A 164 -6.71 13.27 -16.37
CA ILE A 164 -6.99 14.41 -15.49
C ILE A 164 -6.91 15.73 -16.26
N LEU A 165 -5.92 15.90 -17.14
CA LEU A 165 -5.80 17.11 -17.95
C LEU A 165 -6.94 17.24 -18.98
N ASN A 166 -7.31 16.14 -19.64
CA ASN A 166 -8.40 16.12 -20.62
C ASN A 166 -9.77 16.36 -19.98
N ASP A 167 -10.04 15.75 -18.84
CA ASP A 167 -11.30 15.91 -18.10
C ASP A 167 -11.50 17.37 -17.66
N LYS A 168 -10.42 18.08 -17.34
CA LYS A 168 -10.48 19.52 -17.06
C LYS A 168 -10.81 20.32 -18.33
N ALA A 169 -10.15 20.01 -19.44
CA ALA A 169 -10.42 20.71 -20.70
C ALA A 169 -11.90 20.60 -21.08
N LYS A 170 -12.51 19.43 -20.86
CA LYS A 170 -13.95 19.18 -21.04
C LYS A 170 -14.85 19.91 -20.05
N GLN A 171 -14.46 20.01 -18.77
CA GLN A 171 -15.18 20.82 -17.79
C GLN A 171 -15.21 22.31 -18.16
N ILE A 172 -14.11 22.84 -18.68
CA ILE A 172 -14.01 24.25 -19.09
C ILE A 172 -14.87 24.53 -20.35
N SER A 173 -15.06 23.54 -21.22
CA SER A 173 -15.80 23.68 -22.49
C SER A 173 -17.32 23.45 -22.41
N SER A 174 -17.92 23.48 -21.21
CA SER A 174 -19.40 23.44 -20.99
C SER A 174 -20.15 22.19 -21.48
N GLU A 175 -19.49 21.03 -21.66
CA GLU A 175 -20.24 19.77 -21.78
C GLU A 175 -20.70 19.31 -20.40
N LYS A 176 -22.02 19.08 -20.26
CA LYS A 176 -22.74 18.62 -19.06
C LYS A 176 -22.33 17.21 -18.56
N HIS A 177 -21.16 16.72 -18.95
CA HIS A 177 -20.60 15.46 -18.46
C HIS A 177 -19.65 15.75 -17.30
N SER A 178 -20.12 15.45 -16.09
CA SER A 178 -19.25 15.36 -14.91
C SER A 178 -18.19 14.28 -15.18
N PRO A 179 -16.89 14.59 -15.12
CA PRO A 179 -15.86 13.56 -15.25
C PRO A 179 -15.95 12.65 -14.03
N VAL A 180 -16.51 11.46 -14.22
CA VAL A 180 -16.54 10.42 -13.19
C VAL A 180 -15.25 9.61 -13.34
N MET A 181 -14.31 9.84 -12.43
CA MET A 181 -13.15 8.98 -12.26
C MET A 181 -13.49 7.95 -11.19
N THR A 182 -13.69 6.71 -11.60
CA THR A 182 -14.05 5.64 -10.68
C THR A 182 -12.79 4.98 -10.15
N VAL A 183 -12.54 5.17 -8.86
CA VAL A 183 -11.36 4.66 -8.17
C VAL A 183 -11.76 3.56 -7.21
N SER A 184 -10.99 2.49 -7.16
CA SER A 184 -11.07 1.46 -6.12
C SER A 184 -9.76 1.43 -5.36
N VAL A 185 -9.84 1.19 -4.04
CA VAL A 185 -8.68 1.27 -3.13
C VAL A 185 -8.63 0.04 -2.25
N GLU A 186 -7.45 -0.56 -2.13
CA GLU A 186 -7.15 -1.57 -1.11
C GLU A 186 -6.18 -1.01 -0.07
N GLY A 187 -6.37 -1.40 1.19
CA GLY A 187 -5.60 -0.94 2.34
C GLY A 187 -6.39 0.04 3.22
N PRO A 188 -5.71 0.89 4.02
CA PRO A 188 -4.28 1.18 4.01
C PRO A 188 -3.43 0.11 4.69
N TYR A 189 -2.33 -0.23 4.05
CA TYR A 189 -1.32 -1.16 4.54
C TYR A 189 -0.18 -0.37 5.18
N GLY A 190 0.40 -0.88 6.26
CA GLY A 190 1.52 -0.21 6.91
C GLY A 190 1.80 -0.83 8.25
N HIS A 191 2.91 -0.44 8.87
CA HIS A 191 3.23 -0.91 10.21
C HIS A 191 2.39 -0.15 11.25
N GLU A 192 1.86 -0.88 12.23
CA GLU A 192 1.02 -0.30 13.28
C GLU A 192 1.82 0.66 14.19
N SER A 193 3.12 0.40 14.40
CA SER A 193 3.93 1.23 15.29
C SER A 193 4.27 2.59 14.66
N PRO A 194 4.02 3.70 15.36
CA PRO A 194 4.40 5.04 14.90
C PRO A 194 5.89 5.30 15.16
N TYR A 195 6.76 4.73 14.32
CA TYR A 195 8.21 4.82 14.48
C TYR A 195 8.73 6.26 14.59
N HIS A 196 8.10 7.21 13.89
CA HIS A 196 8.46 8.63 13.96
C HIS A 196 8.20 9.27 15.32
N LEU A 197 7.39 8.65 16.19
CA LEU A 197 7.14 9.17 17.55
C LEU A 197 8.04 8.54 18.60
N MET A 198 8.87 7.55 18.23
CA MET A 198 9.74 6.85 19.17
C MET A 198 11.04 7.60 19.48
N TYR A 199 11.34 8.66 18.74
CA TYR A 199 12.60 9.41 18.84
C TYR A 199 12.33 10.90 19.01
N GLU A 200 13.09 11.56 19.91
CA GLU A 200 13.02 13.02 20.07
C GLU A 200 13.64 13.78 18.89
N ASN A 201 14.60 13.16 18.19
CA ASN A 201 15.29 13.75 17.05
C ASN A 201 15.17 12.82 15.84
N LEU A 202 14.78 13.37 14.69
CA LEU A 202 14.55 12.62 13.46
C LEU A 202 15.37 13.16 12.30
N ILE A 203 15.91 12.25 11.49
CA ILE A 203 16.49 12.54 10.18
C ILE A 203 15.66 11.80 9.13
N LEU A 204 15.06 12.55 8.21
CA LEU A 204 14.23 12.04 7.13
C LEU A 204 14.98 12.23 5.80
N VAL A 205 15.46 11.13 5.19
CA VAL A 205 16.25 11.17 3.96
C VAL A 205 15.43 10.70 2.76
N ALA A 206 15.03 11.63 1.89
CA ALA A 206 14.16 11.37 0.74
C ALA A 206 14.89 11.49 -0.60
N GLY A 207 14.50 10.66 -1.57
CA GLY A 207 14.91 10.78 -2.97
C GLY A 207 13.71 10.89 -3.92
N GLY A 208 13.59 12.00 -4.64
CA GLY A 208 12.49 12.26 -5.57
C GLY A 208 11.11 12.17 -4.88
N ILE A 209 10.21 11.33 -5.42
CA ILE A 209 8.87 11.11 -4.86
C ILE A 209 8.88 10.39 -3.50
N GLY A 210 10.03 9.85 -3.05
CA GLY A 210 10.19 9.29 -1.71
C GLY A 210 9.92 10.27 -0.56
N ILE A 211 9.71 11.57 -0.85
CA ILE A 211 9.26 12.57 0.13
C ILE A 211 7.81 12.34 0.59
N SER A 212 6.96 11.68 -0.20
CA SER A 212 5.53 11.51 0.10
C SER A 212 5.23 10.97 1.51
N PRO A 213 5.81 9.84 1.97
CA PRO A 213 5.59 9.36 3.34
C PRO A 213 6.13 10.33 4.41
N PHE A 214 7.13 11.15 4.09
CA PHE A 214 7.64 12.14 5.04
C PHE A 214 6.76 13.38 5.13
N LEU A 215 6.06 13.76 4.06
CA LEU A 215 5.01 14.77 4.14
C LEU A 215 3.89 14.32 5.09
N ALA A 216 3.52 13.04 5.05
CA ALA A 216 2.56 12.48 6.00
C ALA A 216 3.08 12.52 7.44
N ILE A 217 4.36 12.18 7.68
CA ILE A 217 4.99 12.28 9.02
C ILE A 217 5.00 13.73 9.51
N LEU A 218 5.47 14.67 8.68
CA LEU A 218 5.55 16.09 9.04
C LEU A 218 4.15 16.63 9.36
N SER A 219 3.16 16.34 8.51
CA SER A 219 1.77 16.71 8.77
C SER A 219 1.26 16.09 10.08
N ASP A 220 1.57 14.82 10.37
CA ASP A 220 1.13 14.14 11.60
C ASP A 220 1.73 14.80 12.85
N VAL A 221 3.04 15.08 12.83
CA VAL A 221 3.72 15.76 13.94
C VAL A 221 3.12 17.16 14.15
N LEU A 222 2.90 17.94 13.09
CA LEU A 222 2.31 19.27 13.19
C LEU A 222 0.89 19.26 13.77
N HIS A 223 0.05 18.31 13.34
CA HIS A 223 -1.30 18.13 13.90
C HIS A 223 -1.25 17.74 15.38
N ARG A 224 -0.32 16.87 15.78
CA ARG A 224 -0.16 16.47 17.18
C ARG A 224 0.34 17.61 18.07
N ILE A 225 1.21 18.47 17.56
CA ILE A 225 1.68 19.68 18.27
C ILE A 225 0.50 20.63 18.51
N ARG A 226 -0.31 20.87 17.48
CA ARG A 226 -1.54 21.68 17.58
C ARG A 226 -2.49 21.12 18.62
N ASP A 227 -2.69 19.80 18.61
CA ASP A 227 -3.58 19.10 19.56
C ASP A 227 -2.96 18.90 20.96
N GLY A 228 -1.72 19.36 21.20
CA GLY A 228 -1.06 19.28 22.50
C GLY A 228 -0.70 17.87 22.97
N LYS A 229 -0.51 16.90 22.06
CA LYS A 229 -0.19 15.51 22.41
C LYS A 229 1.25 15.37 22.91
N ALA A 230 1.49 14.43 23.81
CA ALA A 230 2.82 14.14 24.36
C ALA A 230 3.68 13.28 23.40
N CYS A 231 4.98 13.15 23.72
CA CYS A 231 5.95 12.30 23.01
C CYS A 231 6.16 12.69 21.54
N LEU A 232 6.52 13.95 21.31
CA LEU A 232 6.75 14.50 19.97
C LEU A 232 8.24 14.69 19.70
N PRO A 233 8.67 14.51 18.44
CA PRO A 233 9.97 14.97 18.00
C PRO A 233 10.12 16.47 18.26
N LYS A 234 11.30 16.89 18.72
CA LYS A 234 11.68 18.30 18.94
C LYS A 234 12.50 18.86 17.78
N LYS A 235 13.30 18.00 17.14
CA LYS A 235 14.16 18.36 16.00
C LYS A 235 13.95 17.39 14.85
N ILE A 236 13.68 17.92 13.67
CA ILE A 236 13.51 17.15 12.44
C ILE A 236 14.42 17.76 11.36
N LEU A 237 15.34 16.96 10.84
CA LEU A 237 16.13 17.30 9.67
C LEU A 237 15.60 16.51 8.47
N VAL A 238 15.17 17.21 7.43
CA VAL A 238 14.74 16.63 6.17
C VAL A 238 15.85 16.82 5.14
N VAL A 239 16.46 15.72 4.70
CA VAL A 239 17.44 15.73 3.60
C VAL A 239 16.76 15.22 2.36
N TRP A 240 16.52 16.08 1.37
CA TRP A 240 15.77 15.72 0.17
C TRP A 240 16.58 15.91 -1.09
N ALA A 241 16.85 14.81 -1.80
CA ALA A 241 17.54 14.84 -3.08
C ALA A 241 16.55 14.77 -4.25
N ILE A 242 16.53 15.80 -5.10
CA ILE A 242 15.69 15.91 -6.29
C ILE A 242 16.53 16.05 -7.56
N LYS A 243 15.91 15.75 -8.71
CA LYS A 243 16.58 15.88 -10.01
C LYS A 243 16.53 17.33 -10.50
N THR A 244 15.35 17.94 -10.46
CA THR A 244 15.08 19.30 -10.97
C THR A 244 14.34 20.12 -9.92
N SER A 245 14.49 21.44 -9.97
CA SER A 245 13.83 22.41 -9.10
C SER A 245 12.31 22.38 -9.20
N ASP A 246 11.74 21.92 -10.31
CA ASP A 246 10.28 21.83 -10.45
C ASP A 246 9.66 20.94 -9.37
N GLU A 247 10.38 19.89 -8.95
CA GLU A 247 9.92 18.96 -7.92
C GLU A 247 9.68 19.65 -6.56
N LEU A 248 10.28 20.82 -6.32
CA LEU A 248 10.06 21.64 -5.11
C LEU A 248 8.58 21.97 -4.89
N SER A 249 7.76 21.99 -5.95
CA SER A 249 6.32 22.20 -5.82
C SER A 249 5.65 21.14 -4.94
N LEU A 250 6.27 19.99 -4.69
CA LEU A 250 5.75 18.97 -3.75
C LEU A 250 5.77 19.44 -2.30
N LEU A 251 6.67 20.35 -1.91
CA LEU A 251 6.65 20.91 -0.55
C LEU A 251 5.47 21.84 -0.34
N SER A 252 4.98 22.52 -1.39
CA SER A 252 3.78 23.38 -1.28
C SER A 252 2.49 22.62 -0.96
N THR A 253 2.47 21.28 -1.02
CA THR A 253 1.32 20.51 -0.53
C THR A 253 1.28 20.49 1.00
N LEU A 254 2.41 20.71 1.68
CA LEU A 254 2.49 20.82 3.13
C LEU A 254 2.40 22.29 3.54
N ASN A 255 1.19 22.76 3.81
CA ASN A 255 0.97 24.14 4.30
C ASN A 255 1.14 24.20 5.82
N VAL A 256 2.39 24.28 6.27
CA VAL A 256 2.76 24.32 7.70
C VAL A 256 2.00 25.41 8.46
N ASP A 257 1.92 26.61 7.88
CA ASP A 257 1.27 27.78 8.50
C ASP A 257 -0.24 27.59 8.66
N SER A 258 -0.87 26.82 7.77
CA SER A 258 -2.30 26.48 7.88
C SER A 258 -2.57 25.41 8.94
N ILE A 259 -1.60 24.52 9.20
CA ILE A 259 -1.76 23.39 10.11
C ILE A 259 -1.42 23.78 11.55
N CYS A 260 -0.30 24.47 11.76
CA CYS A 260 0.14 24.89 13.09
C CYS A 260 0.93 26.22 13.01
N PRO A 261 0.27 27.38 13.18
CA PRO A 261 0.92 28.68 13.05
C PRO A 261 1.98 28.97 14.13
N PHE A 262 2.00 28.20 15.23
CA PHE A 262 2.94 28.35 16.36
C PHE A 262 3.93 27.19 16.47
N PHE A 263 4.25 26.51 15.37
CA PHE A 263 5.14 25.34 15.42
C PHE A 263 6.58 25.69 15.83
N ALA A 264 7.06 26.88 15.46
CA ALA A 264 8.46 27.30 15.62
C ALA A 264 8.93 27.29 17.08
N ASP A 265 8.02 27.50 18.04
CA ASP A 265 8.36 27.50 19.48
C ASP A 265 8.51 26.08 20.06
N LYS A 266 7.94 25.07 19.38
CA LYS A 266 7.84 23.69 19.88
C LYS A 266 8.62 22.68 19.05
N LEU A 267 8.88 22.97 17.77
CA LEU A 267 9.49 22.08 16.81
C LEU A 267 10.46 22.83 15.90
N ASN A 268 11.69 22.35 15.85
CA ASN A 268 12.68 22.81 14.88
C ASN A 268 12.67 21.87 13.66
N ILE A 269 12.23 22.38 12.51
CA ILE A 269 12.30 21.69 11.22
C ILE A 269 13.38 22.39 10.37
N ASP A 270 14.39 21.63 9.97
CA ASP A 270 15.41 22.04 9.00
C ASP A 270 15.23 21.20 7.72
N ILE A 271 15.15 21.86 6.57
CA ILE A 271 14.97 21.21 5.27
C ILE A 271 16.18 21.52 4.39
N SER A 272 17.02 20.52 4.17
CA SER A 272 18.16 20.58 3.25
C SER A 272 17.81 19.90 1.93
N ILE A 273 17.69 20.67 0.86
CA ILE A 273 17.31 20.20 -0.48
C ILE A 273 18.52 20.21 -1.41
N TYR A 274 18.75 19.09 -2.10
CA TYR A 274 19.86 18.91 -3.02
C TYR A 274 19.32 18.69 -4.44
N VAL A 275 19.57 19.63 -5.33
CA VAL A 275 19.17 19.58 -6.75
C VAL A 275 20.32 19.02 -7.58
N THR A 276 20.17 17.77 -8.02
CA THR A 276 21.29 16.98 -8.55
C THR A 276 21.58 17.14 -10.05
N ARG A 277 20.67 17.73 -10.85
CA ARG A 277 20.87 17.91 -12.30
C ARG A 277 20.95 19.36 -12.77
N GLN A 278 20.66 20.33 -11.91
CA GLN A 278 20.75 21.75 -12.21
C GLN A 278 21.86 22.36 -11.37
N SER A 279 22.73 23.12 -12.00
CA SER A 279 23.89 23.76 -11.35
C SER A 279 23.59 25.17 -10.82
N GLN A 280 22.50 25.78 -11.29
CA GLN A 280 22.07 27.13 -10.93
C GLN A 280 20.55 27.16 -10.74
N PRO A 281 20.02 28.10 -9.93
CA PRO A 281 18.59 28.31 -9.81
C PRO A 281 17.98 28.70 -11.17
N PRO A 282 16.70 28.34 -11.43
CA PRO A 282 16.03 28.75 -12.65
C PRO A 282 15.97 30.29 -12.74
N SER A 283 16.22 30.82 -13.93
CA SER A 283 16.14 32.26 -14.22
C SER A 283 14.74 32.77 -13.87
N GLU A 284 14.61 33.95 -13.23
CA GLU A 284 13.34 34.52 -12.73
C GLU A 284 12.22 34.66 -13.78
N GLY A 285 12.51 34.46 -15.08
CA GLY A 285 11.53 34.45 -16.17
C GLY A 285 11.01 33.07 -16.62
N GLU A 286 11.57 31.95 -16.15
CA GLU A 286 11.12 30.59 -16.54
C GLU A 286 10.08 29.98 -15.58
N ILE A 287 9.78 30.63 -14.45
CA ILE A 287 8.63 30.29 -13.60
C ILE A 287 7.36 30.86 -14.26
N GLN A 288 7.10 30.46 -15.50
CA GLN A 288 5.84 30.77 -16.14
C GLN A 288 4.78 29.94 -15.43
N GLY A 289 3.93 30.62 -14.65
CA GLY A 289 2.96 30.06 -13.72
C GLY A 289 2.25 28.83 -14.26
N SER A 290 2.78 27.65 -13.97
CA SER A 290 2.11 26.39 -14.24
C SER A 290 0.97 26.31 -13.24
N LYS A 291 -0.21 26.71 -13.70
CA LYS A 291 -1.41 26.84 -12.89
C LYS A 291 -1.76 25.46 -12.32
N VAL A 292 -1.71 25.32 -10.99
CA VAL A 292 -2.19 24.12 -10.29
C VAL A 292 -3.58 23.82 -10.80
N THR A 293 -3.71 22.64 -11.38
CA THR A 293 -4.87 22.27 -12.16
C THR A 293 -5.68 21.29 -11.34
N SER A 294 -6.72 21.78 -10.67
CA SER A 294 -7.60 20.99 -9.80
C SER A 294 -8.92 20.68 -10.48
N ILE A 295 -9.36 19.43 -10.40
CA ILE A 295 -10.74 19.00 -10.65
C ILE A 295 -11.29 18.47 -9.32
N CYS A 296 -12.52 18.84 -8.99
CA CYS A 296 -13.31 18.15 -7.97
C CYS A 296 -14.36 17.31 -8.71
N PRO A 297 -14.12 16.01 -8.94
CA PRO A 297 -15.13 15.18 -9.56
C PRO A 297 -16.25 14.92 -8.55
N LEU A 298 -17.49 15.21 -8.93
CA LEU A 298 -18.65 14.87 -8.10
C LEU A 298 -18.95 13.38 -8.30
N SER A 299 -18.54 12.55 -7.34
CA SER A 299 -18.78 11.11 -7.35
C SER A 299 -19.91 10.73 -6.37
N LYS A 300 -20.75 9.76 -6.76
CA LYS A 300 -21.77 9.09 -5.92
C LYS A 300 -21.24 7.74 -5.41
N GLY A 301 -19.99 7.69 -5.01
CA GLY A 301 -19.30 6.50 -4.54
C GLY A 301 -19.49 6.30 -3.04
N SER A 302 -18.79 5.28 -2.52
CA SER A 302 -18.81 4.91 -1.11
C SER A 302 -17.46 5.30 -0.48
N ASN A 303 -17.38 5.24 0.84
CA ASN A 303 -16.11 5.46 1.54
C ASN A 303 -15.16 4.25 1.35
N MET A 304 -13.85 4.47 1.56
CA MET A 304 -12.86 3.37 1.62
C MET A 304 -13.29 2.23 2.54
N SER A 305 -13.01 0.99 2.14
CA SER A 305 -13.31 -0.19 2.95
C SER A 305 -12.25 -0.42 4.03
N VAL A 306 -12.69 -0.70 5.26
CA VAL A 306 -11.84 -0.97 6.44
C VAL A 306 -11.41 -2.45 6.53
N LEU A 307 -11.88 -3.29 5.59
CA LEU A 307 -11.80 -4.75 5.66
C LEU A 307 -10.36 -5.32 5.73
N VAL A 308 -9.38 -4.66 5.10
CA VAL A 308 -8.00 -5.14 5.06
C VAL A 308 -7.02 -4.01 5.37
N GLY A 309 -6.08 -4.30 6.27
CA GLY A 309 -4.94 -3.43 6.63
C GLY A 309 -5.07 -2.76 8.00
N THR A 310 -6.30 -2.44 8.42
CA THR A 310 -6.60 -1.75 9.68
C THR A 310 -7.86 -2.29 10.37
N GLY A 311 -8.36 -3.43 9.87
CA GLY A 311 -9.60 -4.05 10.32
C GLY A 311 -9.50 -4.55 11.76
N ASP A 312 -10.65 -4.72 12.39
CA ASP A 312 -10.74 -5.32 13.72
C ASP A 312 -10.20 -6.76 13.68
N ASN A 313 -9.13 -7.01 14.45
CA ASN A 313 -8.49 -8.32 14.56
C ASN A 313 -9.49 -9.42 14.94
N VAL A 314 -10.59 -9.08 15.63
CA VAL A 314 -11.66 -10.03 15.98
C VAL A 314 -12.39 -10.52 14.75
N TRP A 315 -12.82 -9.63 13.85
CA TRP A 315 -13.57 -10.00 12.64
C TRP A 315 -12.69 -10.78 11.64
N SER A 316 -11.43 -10.38 11.50
CA SER A 316 -10.45 -11.13 10.71
C SER A 316 -10.23 -12.54 11.26
N GLY A 317 -10.11 -12.67 12.59
CA GLY A 317 -10.00 -13.97 13.27
C GLY A 317 -11.26 -14.84 13.06
N LEU A 318 -12.45 -14.27 13.24
CA LEU A 318 -13.73 -14.96 12.99
C LEU A 318 -13.84 -15.44 11.55
N TYR A 319 -13.43 -14.63 10.57
CA TYR A 319 -13.43 -15.01 9.17
C TYR A 319 -12.59 -16.27 8.90
N VAL A 320 -11.37 -16.33 9.44
CA VAL A 320 -10.51 -17.50 9.31
C VAL A 320 -11.14 -18.72 10.02
N ILE A 321 -11.60 -18.56 11.26
CA ILE A 321 -12.19 -19.65 12.05
C ILE A 321 -13.42 -20.23 11.35
N PHE A 322 -14.39 -19.41 10.96
CA PHE A 322 -15.62 -19.89 10.33
C PHE A 322 -15.37 -20.51 8.95
N SER A 323 -14.41 -19.98 8.19
CA SER A 323 -14.03 -20.59 6.91
C SER A 323 -13.32 -21.94 7.10
N THR A 324 -12.49 -22.09 8.13
CA THR A 324 -11.86 -23.40 8.44
C THR A 324 -12.88 -24.42 8.93
N LEU A 325 -13.80 -24.03 9.83
CA LEU A 325 -14.87 -24.90 10.32
C LEU A 325 -15.81 -25.31 9.17
N GLY A 326 -16.18 -24.35 8.31
CA GLY A 326 -16.97 -24.59 7.12
C GLY A 326 -16.32 -25.61 6.17
N LEU A 327 -14.99 -25.59 6.05
CA LEU A 327 -14.25 -26.54 5.20
C LEU A 327 -14.36 -27.96 5.77
N VAL A 328 -14.12 -28.12 7.08
CA VAL A 328 -14.24 -29.42 7.76
C VAL A 328 -15.65 -29.98 7.64
N ILE A 329 -16.66 -29.14 7.85
CA ILE A 329 -18.07 -29.54 7.71
C ILE A 329 -18.38 -29.94 6.26
N LEU A 330 -18.03 -29.12 5.27
CA LEU A 330 -18.31 -29.41 3.86
C LEU A 330 -17.62 -30.67 3.38
N VAL A 331 -16.36 -30.88 3.76
CA VAL A 331 -15.60 -32.11 3.43
C VAL A 331 -16.23 -33.33 4.09
N GLY A 332 -16.64 -33.22 5.36
CA GLY A 332 -17.34 -34.31 6.07
C GLY A 332 -18.70 -34.65 5.45
N LEU A 333 -19.50 -33.63 5.09
CA LEU A 333 -20.78 -33.82 4.40
C LEU A 333 -20.58 -34.44 3.01
N MET A 334 -19.60 -33.95 2.25
CA MET A 334 -19.22 -34.50 0.96
C MET A 334 -18.83 -35.98 1.07
N ASP A 335 -18.03 -36.34 2.07
CA ASP A 335 -17.61 -37.73 2.27
C ASP A 335 -18.79 -38.63 2.65
N PHE A 336 -19.60 -38.20 3.63
CA PHE A 336 -20.72 -38.98 4.16
C PHE A 336 -21.90 -39.11 3.19
N PHE A 337 -22.29 -38.04 2.49
CA PHE A 337 -23.49 -38.02 1.64
C PHE A 337 -23.20 -38.28 0.16
N TYR A 338 -21.96 -38.11 -0.30
CA TYR A 338 -21.65 -38.22 -1.73
C TYR A 338 -20.57 -39.25 -2.05
N ILE A 339 -19.38 -39.19 -1.43
CA ILE A 339 -18.29 -40.12 -1.79
C ILE A 339 -18.61 -41.55 -1.34
N ASN A 340 -19.02 -41.74 -0.09
CA ASN A 340 -19.27 -43.06 0.47
C ASN A 340 -20.52 -43.73 -0.12
N PRO A 341 -21.69 -43.07 -0.24
CA PRO A 341 -22.90 -43.70 -0.76
C PRO A 341 -22.83 -44.06 -2.25
N PHE A 342 -22.11 -43.25 -3.05
CA PHE A 342 -21.96 -43.49 -4.49
C PHE A 342 -20.67 -44.27 -4.84
N HIS A 343 -19.90 -44.72 -3.85
CA HIS A 343 -18.66 -45.47 -4.02
C HIS A 343 -17.71 -44.84 -5.04
N ILE A 344 -17.42 -43.55 -4.87
CA ILE A 344 -16.59 -42.80 -5.80
C ILE A 344 -15.12 -43.16 -5.58
N ILE A 345 -14.55 -43.93 -6.51
CA ILE A 345 -13.16 -44.43 -6.42
C ILE A 345 -12.17 -43.52 -7.16
N LYS A 346 -12.64 -42.61 -8.01
CA LYS A 346 -11.78 -41.82 -8.91
C LYS A 346 -10.98 -40.74 -8.16
N TRP A 347 -9.65 -40.89 -8.09
CA TRP A 347 -8.77 -40.01 -7.29
C TRP A 347 -8.77 -38.55 -7.77
N TRP A 348 -8.61 -38.35 -9.08
CA TRP A 348 -8.65 -37.02 -9.70
C TRP A 348 -9.95 -36.28 -9.37
N TYR A 349 -11.06 -37.01 -9.30
CA TYR A 349 -12.37 -36.45 -9.05
C TYR A 349 -12.55 -36.06 -7.59
N LYS A 350 -12.04 -36.87 -6.65
CA LYS A 350 -11.99 -36.51 -5.22
C LYS A 350 -11.15 -35.25 -4.98
N GLY A 351 -9.99 -35.13 -5.64
CA GLY A 351 -9.14 -33.93 -5.56
C GLY A 351 -9.86 -32.67 -6.05
N LEU A 352 -10.59 -32.77 -7.18
CA LEU A 352 -11.42 -31.68 -7.68
C LEU A 352 -12.54 -31.31 -6.69
N LEU A 353 -13.23 -32.30 -6.15
CA LEU A 353 -14.35 -32.08 -5.23
C LEU A 353 -13.88 -31.41 -3.93
N PHE A 354 -12.71 -31.81 -3.43
CA PHE A 354 -12.07 -31.17 -2.28
C PHE A 354 -11.71 -29.69 -2.55
N LEU A 355 -11.14 -29.38 -3.74
CA LEU A 355 -10.89 -28.00 -4.16
C LEU A 355 -12.19 -27.18 -4.24
N LEU A 356 -13.29 -27.78 -4.71
CA LEU A 356 -14.60 -27.14 -4.72
C LEU A 356 -15.11 -26.88 -3.30
N CYS A 357 -14.93 -27.82 -2.36
CA CYS A 357 -15.26 -27.61 -0.95
C CYS A 357 -14.46 -26.46 -0.33
N MET A 358 -13.18 -26.30 -0.68
CA MET A 358 -12.38 -25.14 -0.25
C MET A 358 -12.98 -23.82 -0.74
N VAL A 359 -13.23 -23.71 -2.05
CA VAL A 359 -13.80 -22.49 -2.63
C VAL A 359 -15.17 -22.20 -2.01
N ALA A 360 -16.04 -23.22 -1.93
CA ALA A 360 -17.37 -23.09 -1.34
C ALA A 360 -17.30 -22.66 0.14
N SER A 361 -16.34 -23.18 0.91
CA SER A 361 -16.20 -22.79 2.31
C SER A 361 -15.89 -21.31 2.47
N VAL A 362 -14.91 -20.82 1.71
CA VAL A 362 -14.49 -19.42 1.75
C VAL A 362 -15.62 -18.48 1.31
N VAL A 363 -16.34 -18.85 0.24
CA VAL A 363 -17.42 -18.01 -0.31
C VAL A 363 -18.66 -18.02 0.59
N LEU A 364 -19.08 -19.19 1.10
CA LEU A 364 -20.32 -19.32 1.87
C LEU A 364 -20.10 -18.89 3.33
N PHE A 365 -19.19 -19.56 4.04
CA PHE A 365 -18.97 -19.29 5.46
C PHE A 365 -18.14 -18.03 5.66
N GLY A 366 -17.05 -17.88 4.91
CA GLY A 366 -16.24 -16.66 4.95
C GLY A 366 -17.00 -15.45 4.44
N GLY A 367 -17.74 -15.57 3.33
CA GLY A 367 -18.59 -14.51 2.80
C GLY A 367 -19.70 -14.08 3.76
N LEU A 368 -20.31 -15.01 4.51
CA LEU A 368 -21.28 -14.68 5.56
C LEU A 368 -20.66 -13.81 6.66
N VAL A 369 -19.46 -14.15 7.14
CA VAL A 369 -18.76 -13.34 8.15
C VAL A 369 -18.44 -11.95 7.61
N VAL A 370 -17.95 -11.84 6.38
CA VAL A 370 -17.65 -10.55 5.74
C VAL A 370 -18.93 -9.71 5.54
N ALA A 371 -20.05 -10.34 5.19
CA ALA A 371 -21.33 -9.66 5.08
C ALA A 371 -21.78 -9.10 6.44
N LEU A 372 -21.71 -9.90 7.51
CA LEU A 372 -22.02 -9.47 8.87
C LEU A 372 -21.09 -8.34 9.34
N TRP A 373 -19.79 -8.44 9.04
CA TRP A 373 -18.82 -7.39 9.31
C TRP A 373 -19.22 -6.08 8.60
N SER A 374 -19.55 -6.14 7.30
CA SER A 374 -19.95 -4.95 6.54
C SER A 374 -21.24 -4.29 7.08
N LEU A 375 -22.21 -5.09 7.52
CA LEU A 375 -23.45 -4.60 8.13
C LEU A 375 -23.20 -3.97 9.49
N TRP A 376 -22.33 -4.57 10.29
CA TRP A 376 -21.90 -4.04 11.58
C TRP A 376 -21.21 -2.68 11.45
N GLU A 377 -20.36 -2.52 10.44
CA GLU A 377 -19.71 -1.23 10.14
C GLU A 377 -20.71 -0.15 9.74
N GLN A 378 -21.68 -0.48 8.88
CA GLN A 378 -22.73 0.46 8.50
C GLN A 378 -23.58 0.89 9.70
N TYR A 379 -23.91 -0.06 10.59
CA TYR A 379 -24.65 0.22 11.82
C TYR A 379 -23.88 1.18 12.75
N ILE A 380 -22.59 0.91 13.00
CA ILE A 380 -21.75 1.79 13.84
C ILE A 380 -21.58 3.17 13.20
N SER A 381 -21.38 3.24 11.89
CA SER A 381 -21.21 4.51 11.18
C SER A 381 -22.47 5.37 11.24
N SER A 382 -23.65 4.75 11.05
CA SER A 382 -24.94 5.44 11.16
C SER A 382 -25.17 5.98 12.58
N LYS A 383 -24.89 5.16 13.60
CA LYS A 383 -25.02 5.57 15.00
C LYS A 383 -24.12 6.77 15.34
N ARG A 384 -22.85 6.74 14.94
CA ARG A 384 -21.91 7.86 15.16
C ARG A 384 -22.34 9.15 14.45
N THR A 385 -22.93 9.04 13.26
CA THR A 385 -23.42 10.20 12.52
C THR A 385 -24.65 10.82 13.22
N SER A 386 -25.53 9.98 13.76
CA SER A 386 -26.69 10.43 14.54
C SER A 386 -26.26 11.10 15.85
N ASP A 387 -25.31 10.53 16.58
CA ASP A 387 -24.79 11.12 17.83
C ASP A 387 -24.15 12.49 17.56
N HIS A 388 -23.38 12.62 16.48
CA HIS A 388 -22.75 13.89 16.12
C HIS A 388 -23.73 14.98 15.68
N ASN A 389 -24.79 14.62 14.94
CA ASN A 389 -25.86 15.58 14.59
C ASN A 389 -26.59 16.09 15.84
N ASN A 390 -26.81 15.22 16.85
CA ASN A 390 -27.39 15.62 18.12
C ASN A 390 -26.45 16.54 18.93
N ASP A 391 -25.13 16.35 18.82
CA ASP A 391 -24.15 17.25 19.45
C ASP A 391 -24.07 18.61 18.75
N ILE A 392 -24.25 18.67 17.42
CA ILE A 392 -24.27 19.91 16.65
C ILE A 392 -25.55 20.72 16.93
N GLU A 393 -26.72 20.07 17.04
CA GLU A 393 -27.97 20.74 17.43
C GLU A 393 -27.91 21.36 18.84
N ASN A 394 -27.02 20.87 19.72
CA ASN A 394 -26.81 21.44 21.06
C ASN A 394 -25.76 22.56 21.11
N VAL A 395 -25.01 22.80 20.02
CA VAL A 395 -23.94 23.82 19.94
C VAL A 395 -24.33 25.01 19.06
N ASP A 396 -25.47 24.96 18.37
CA ASP A 396 -26.04 26.09 17.60
C ASP A 396 -26.68 27.19 18.50
N GLN A 397 -25.90 27.66 19.48
CA GLN A 397 -26.14 28.94 20.14
C GLN A 397 -24.86 29.74 20.39
N GLU A 398 -23.86 29.66 19.51
CA GLU A 398 -22.89 30.73 19.27
C GLU A 398 -21.97 30.37 18.08
N SER A 399 -22.21 30.96 16.90
CA SER A 399 -21.28 30.87 15.76
C SER A 399 -20.99 32.24 15.15
N PRO A 400 -19.73 32.64 15.00
CA PRO A 400 -19.34 33.63 14.02
C PRO A 400 -19.07 32.95 12.67
N LYS A 401 -19.75 33.44 11.63
CA LYS A 401 -19.52 33.10 10.22
C LYS A 401 -18.08 33.46 9.83
N HIS A 402 -17.26 32.47 9.47
CA HIS A 402 -16.00 32.73 8.77
C HIS A 402 -16.14 32.43 7.28
N SER A 403 -16.15 33.51 6.49
CA SER A 403 -16.01 33.49 5.05
C SER A 403 -14.61 33.01 4.66
N PHE A 404 -14.55 32.14 3.65
CA PHE A 404 -13.32 31.80 2.93
C PHE A 404 -12.83 33.04 2.16
N ALA A 405 -12.05 33.87 2.82
CA ALA A 405 -11.20 34.86 2.18
C ALA A 405 -9.76 34.30 2.20
N GLN A 406 -9.30 33.90 1.03
CA GLN A 406 -7.89 33.61 0.76
C GLN A 406 -7.09 34.89 1.04
N LYS A 407 -6.37 34.89 2.16
CA LYS A 407 -5.53 36.00 2.59
C LYS A 407 -4.12 35.46 2.72
N ASP A 408 -3.26 35.88 1.80
CA ASP A 408 -1.82 35.62 1.82
C ASP A 408 -1.26 36.10 3.16
N LEU A 409 -0.91 35.17 4.04
CA LEU A 409 -0.37 35.45 5.37
C LEU A 409 0.75 34.45 5.66
N ASN A 410 1.98 34.96 5.46
CA ASN A 410 3.27 34.51 5.98
C ASN A 410 3.73 33.07 5.72
N SER A 411 4.21 32.82 4.50
CA SER A 411 5.05 31.68 4.11
C SER A 411 6.52 31.75 4.61
N ASN A 412 6.81 32.56 5.64
CA ASN A 412 8.18 32.99 5.93
C ASN A 412 8.95 32.04 6.85
N ALA A 413 8.30 31.33 7.78
CA ALA A 413 9.00 30.54 8.80
C ALA A 413 9.75 29.33 8.20
N LEU A 414 9.08 28.55 7.34
CA LEU A 414 9.71 27.40 6.67
C LEU A 414 10.74 27.84 5.62
N ALA A 415 10.52 28.98 4.96
CA ALA A 415 11.44 29.54 3.98
C ALA A 415 12.80 29.89 4.63
N THR A 416 12.82 30.40 5.87
CA THR A 416 14.07 30.64 6.61
C THR A 416 14.82 29.37 7.01
N SER A 417 14.14 28.25 7.15
CA SER A 417 14.73 26.96 7.54
C SER A 417 14.94 26.00 6.36
N THR A 418 14.79 26.47 5.12
CA THR A 418 15.01 25.67 3.93
C THR A 418 16.30 26.09 3.25
N THR A 419 17.27 25.18 3.19
CA THR A 419 18.53 25.38 2.46
C THR A 419 18.45 24.60 1.14
N ILE A 420 18.78 25.25 0.02
CA ILE A 420 18.75 24.62 -1.31
C ILE A 420 20.14 24.68 -1.93
N GLU A 421 20.70 23.51 -2.24
CA GLU A 421 21.99 23.35 -2.88
C GLU A 421 21.83 22.81 -4.31
N TYR A 422 22.47 23.48 -5.28
CA TYR A 422 22.41 23.12 -6.70
C TYR A 422 23.71 22.42 -7.14
N GLY A 423 23.57 21.42 -8.01
CA GLY A 423 24.68 20.70 -8.64
C GLY A 423 25.39 19.69 -7.74
N LEU A 424 24.97 19.57 -6.48
CA LEU A 424 25.58 18.70 -5.48
C LEU A 424 24.69 17.50 -5.14
N ARG A 425 25.32 16.44 -4.64
CA ARG A 425 24.64 15.30 -4.01
C ARG A 425 24.89 15.36 -2.50
N PRO A 426 23.94 14.92 -1.67
CA PRO A 426 24.11 14.95 -0.22
C PRO A 426 25.29 14.06 0.20
N ASN A 427 26.23 14.66 0.93
CA ASN A 427 27.32 13.94 1.57
C ASN A 427 26.88 13.50 2.97
N PHE A 428 26.40 12.27 3.10
CA PHE A 428 25.86 11.78 4.37
C PHE A 428 26.90 11.67 5.48
N GLU A 429 28.18 11.48 5.16
CA GLU A 429 29.23 11.46 6.18
C GLU A 429 29.39 12.85 6.80
N GLU A 430 29.32 13.91 6.01
CA GLU A 430 29.40 15.28 6.50
C GLU A 430 28.13 15.69 7.25
N ILE A 431 26.95 15.45 6.65
CA ILE A 431 25.64 15.78 7.23
C ILE A 431 25.44 15.08 8.58
N LEU A 432 25.72 13.77 8.66
CA LEU A 432 25.60 13.06 9.94
C LEU A 432 26.66 13.55 10.93
N GLY A 433 27.79 14.10 10.47
CA GLY A 433 28.86 14.68 11.30
C GLY A 433 28.40 15.93 12.00
N SER A 434 27.96 16.89 11.21
CA SER A 434 27.41 18.15 11.71
C SER A 434 26.21 17.90 12.63
N VAL A 435 25.34 16.95 12.30
CA VAL A 435 24.21 16.58 13.17
C VAL A 435 24.68 15.99 14.51
N SER A 436 25.67 15.09 14.50
CA SER A 436 26.21 14.50 15.73
C SER A 436 26.88 15.55 16.64
N GLU A 437 27.51 16.56 16.06
CA GLU A 437 28.12 17.67 16.81
C GLU A 437 27.05 18.62 17.35
N ASN A 438 26.05 18.96 16.54
CA ASN A 438 25.01 19.94 16.89
C ASN A 438 23.94 19.38 17.85
N TRP A 439 23.58 18.11 17.73
CA TRP A 439 22.51 17.50 18.52
C TRP A 439 23.03 16.74 19.75
N GLY A 440 24.35 16.51 19.83
CA GLY A 440 24.99 15.83 20.94
C GLY A 440 24.73 14.32 20.97
N LYS A 441 24.96 13.71 22.13
CA LYS A 441 24.77 12.25 22.34
C LYS A 441 23.31 11.95 22.64
N VAL A 442 22.50 11.86 21.60
CA VAL A 442 21.06 11.54 21.68
C VAL A 442 20.72 10.41 20.73
N ASP A 443 19.67 9.66 21.05
CA ASP A 443 19.12 8.65 20.15
C ASP A 443 18.40 9.35 19.00
N ILE A 444 18.81 9.05 17.76
CA ILE A 444 18.28 9.68 16.55
C ILE A 444 17.58 8.61 15.71
N GLY A 445 16.33 8.89 15.34
CA GLY A 445 15.61 8.07 14.36
C GLY A 445 15.98 8.49 12.95
N VAL A 446 16.54 7.58 12.15
CA VAL A 446 16.84 7.83 10.72
C VAL A 446 15.88 7.05 9.85
N LEU A 447 15.06 7.74 9.06
CA LEU A 447 14.11 7.15 8.11
C LEU A 447 14.54 7.50 6.69
N ILE A 448 14.53 6.52 5.79
CA ILE A 448 15.05 6.67 4.42
C ILE A 448 14.00 6.18 3.42
N CYS A 449 13.71 6.99 2.41
CA CYS A 449 12.81 6.61 1.31
C CYS A 449 13.35 7.12 -0.04
N GLY A 450 13.61 6.21 -0.98
CA GLY A 450 14.17 6.57 -2.28
C GLY A 450 14.94 5.42 -2.95
N PRO A 451 15.74 5.72 -3.99
CA PRO A 451 16.49 4.72 -4.75
C PRO A 451 17.44 3.87 -3.89
N SER A 452 17.68 2.61 -4.28
CA SER A 452 18.58 1.69 -3.56
C SER A 452 20.00 2.23 -3.38
N THR A 453 20.49 3.03 -4.34
CA THR A 453 21.79 3.72 -4.25
C THR A 453 21.82 4.74 -3.11
N LEU A 454 20.70 5.46 -2.89
CA LEU A 454 20.56 6.41 -1.78
C LEU A 454 20.54 5.66 -0.44
N GLN A 455 19.72 4.60 -0.36
CA GLN A 455 19.61 3.77 0.84
C GLN A 455 20.98 3.16 1.24
N SER A 456 21.71 2.62 0.27
CA SER A 456 23.03 2.03 0.49
C SER A 456 24.06 3.07 0.94
N SER A 457 24.01 4.29 0.38
CA SER A 457 24.92 5.38 0.75
C SER A 457 24.72 5.81 2.21
N VAL A 458 23.46 6.00 2.63
CA VAL A 458 23.12 6.37 4.01
C VAL A 458 23.50 5.23 4.96
N ALA A 459 23.18 3.98 4.63
CA ALA A 459 23.52 2.82 5.45
C ALA A 459 25.04 2.67 5.64
N LYS A 460 25.82 2.92 4.59
CA LYS A 460 27.29 2.93 4.66
C LYS A 460 27.81 4.07 5.54
N ALA A 461 27.27 5.28 5.42
CA ALA A 461 27.68 6.42 6.23
C ALA A 461 27.40 6.20 7.73
N ILE A 462 26.29 5.55 8.06
CA ILE A 462 25.96 5.19 9.45
C ILE A 462 26.87 4.07 9.95
N SER A 463 27.13 3.04 9.14
CA SER A 463 27.92 1.86 9.53
C SER A 463 29.43 2.13 9.62
N GLY A 464 29.95 3.03 8.77
CA GLY A 464 31.36 3.42 8.74
C GLY A 464 31.80 4.23 9.96
N ARG A 465 30.85 4.78 10.71
CA ARG A 465 31.11 5.40 12.01
C ARG A 465 31.02 4.33 13.09
N ALA A 466 32.16 3.94 13.63
CA ALA A 466 32.23 3.12 14.84
C ALA A 466 31.23 3.65 15.87
N GLN A 467 30.22 2.84 16.21
CA GLN A 467 29.08 3.22 17.05
C GLN A 467 29.54 4.06 18.27
N PRO A 468 29.19 5.35 18.36
CA PRO A 468 29.06 5.97 19.67
C PRO A 468 27.92 5.21 20.36
N ARG A 469 28.16 4.65 21.55
CA ARG A 469 27.14 3.95 22.34
C ARG A 469 25.86 4.80 22.38
N GLY A 470 24.77 4.33 21.76
CA GLY A 470 23.48 5.05 21.67
C GLY A 470 22.75 4.90 20.33
N TRP A 471 23.46 4.68 19.22
CA TRP A 471 22.80 4.59 17.90
C TRP A 471 22.09 3.24 17.71
N LYS A 472 20.77 3.20 17.95
CA LYS A 472 19.93 2.08 17.52
C LYS A 472 19.53 2.27 16.07
N LEU A 473 20.09 1.42 15.22
CA LEU A 473 19.77 1.38 13.79
C LEU A 473 18.35 0.84 13.60
N GLY A 474 17.41 1.74 13.36
CA GLY A 474 16.14 1.42 12.72
C GLY A 474 16.30 1.39 11.20
N THR A 475 17.23 0.62 10.63
CA THR A 475 17.21 0.34 9.18
C THR A 475 16.07 -0.62 8.89
N ARG A 476 14.87 -0.07 8.84
CA ARG A 476 13.82 -0.62 8.01
C ARG A 476 13.54 0.44 6.98
N SER A 477 14.14 0.27 5.81
CA SER A 477 13.48 0.71 4.60
C SER A 477 12.01 0.30 4.74
N PRO A 478 11.01 1.18 4.57
CA PRO A 478 9.76 0.66 4.08
C PRO A 478 10.18 -0.10 2.81
N GLU A 479 10.06 -1.43 2.82
CA GLU A 479 10.27 -2.26 1.65
C GLU A 479 9.17 -1.90 0.64
N LEU A 480 9.26 -0.70 0.08
CA LEU A 480 8.66 -0.29 -1.17
C LEU A 480 9.53 -0.81 -2.33
N THR A 481 10.12 -1.98 -2.11
CA THR A 481 10.40 -2.91 -3.19
C THR A 481 9.23 -3.89 -3.15
N ILE A 482 8.05 -3.44 -3.60
CA ILE A 482 6.99 -4.37 -4.04
C ILE A 482 7.52 -5.02 -5.32
N THR A 483 8.49 -5.89 -5.12
CA THR A 483 8.71 -7.03 -5.99
C THR A 483 7.64 -8.03 -5.62
N SER A 484 7.31 -8.90 -6.56
CA SER A 484 6.47 -10.07 -6.36
C SER A 484 6.96 -11.04 -5.27
N GLN A 485 7.83 -10.61 -4.34
CA GLN A 485 8.45 -11.41 -3.29
C GLN A 485 7.42 -12.03 -2.34
N GLN A 486 6.37 -11.30 -1.95
CA GLN A 486 5.29 -11.89 -1.13
C GLN A 486 4.48 -12.98 -1.86
N TRP A 487 4.48 -12.97 -3.19
CA TRP A 487 3.88 -14.03 -4.02
C TRP A 487 4.82 -15.22 -4.21
N GLU A 488 6.11 -14.94 -4.31
CA GLU A 488 7.20 -15.92 -4.41
C GLU A 488 7.33 -16.71 -3.10
N ASP A 489 7.31 -16.07 -1.92
CA ASP A 489 7.63 -16.75 -0.65
C ASP A 489 6.60 -17.82 -0.26
N VAL A 490 5.31 -17.62 -0.56
CA VAL A 490 4.25 -18.62 -0.28
C VAL A 490 4.35 -19.82 -1.24
N ILE A 491 4.64 -19.57 -2.53
CA ILE A 491 4.72 -20.64 -3.55
C ILE A 491 6.06 -21.38 -3.47
N TRP A 492 7.18 -20.70 -3.21
CA TRP A 492 8.47 -21.34 -2.97
C TRP A 492 8.47 -22.15 -1.68
N THR A 493 7.76 -21.72 -0.63
CA THR A 493 7.60 -22.56 0.57
C THR A 493 6.86 -23.87 0.25
N ILE A 494 5.81 -23.82 -0.58
CA ILE A 494 5.07 -25.02 -1.02
C ILE A 494 5.93 -25.89 -1.97
N ALA A 495 6.68 -25.29 -2.90
CA ALA A 495 7.52 -26.01 -3.87
C ALA A 495 8.79 -26.61 -3.23
N ILE A 496 9.41 -25.91 -2.27
CA ILE A 496 10.61 -26.38 -1.54
C ILE A 496 10.23 -27.48 -0.54
N VAL A 497 9.06 -27.39 0.12
CA VAL A 497 8.55 -28.47 0.98
C VAL A 497 8.22 -29.72 0.15
N ALA A 498 7.65 -29.57 -1.04
CA ALA A 498 7.39 -30.68 -1.96
C ALA A 498 8.69 -31.31 -2.53
N SER A 499 9.70 -30.50 -2.82
CA SER A 499 11.01 -30.94 -3.34
C SER A 499 11.86 -31.65 -2.27
N ARG A 500 11.97 -31.09 -1.06
CA ARG A 500 12.80 -31.67 0.02
C ARG A 500 12.25 -32.98 0.57
N HIS A 501 10.94 -33.23 0.47
CA HIS A 501 10.35 -34.51 0.89
C HIS A 501 10.36 -35.59 -0.20
N ALA A 502 10.48 -35.22 -1.49
CA ALA A 502 10.72 -36.20 -2.56
C ALA A 502 12.14 -36.78 -2.50
N GLU A 503 13.13 -36.01 -2.03
CA GLU A 503 14.46 -36.52 -1.71
C GLU A 503 14.46 -37.38 -0.44
N ALA A 504 13.63 -37.02 0.56
CA ALA A 504 13.47 -37.84 1.77
C ALA A 504 12.84 -39.20 1.45
N SER A 505 11.83 -39.29 0.58
CA SER A 505 11.17 -40.57 0.23
C SER A 505 12.05 -41.51 -0.61
N GLN A 506 13.03 -41.00 -1.35
CA GLN A 506 14.07 -41.81 -2.02
C GLN A 506 15.12 -42.40 -1.05
N SER A 507 15.31 -41.79 0.14
CA SER A 507 16.23 -42.34 1.14
C SER A 507 15.66 -43.52 1.94
N TRP A 508 14.33 -43.64 2.02
CA TRP A 508 13.64 -44.71 2.75
C TRP A 508 13.44 -46.00 1.92
N SER A 509 13.73 -45.97 0.61
CA SER A 509 13.65 -47.16 -0.26
C SER A 509 14.94 -47.99 -0.31
N ASN A 510 15.97 -47.65 0.48
CA ASN A 510 17.29 -48.30 0.44
C ASN A 510 17.68 -49.03 1.74
N PHE A 511 16.71 -49.50 2.52
CA PHE A 511 16.97 -50.51 3.55
C PHE A 511 16.52 -51.89 3.04
N PRO A 512 17.42 -52.87 2.89
CA PRO A 512 17.02 -54.25 2.65
C PRO A 512 16.42 -54.83 3.94
N CYS A 513 15.23 -55.44 3.78
CA CYS A 513 14.38 -56.18 4.72
C CYS A 513 14.72 -56.16 6.22
#